data_AF-X1LES1-F1
#
_entry.id   AF-X1LES1-F1
#
_cell.length_a   1.000
_cell.length_b   1.000
_cell.length_c   1.000
_cell.angle_alpha   90.00
_cell.angle_beta   90.00
_cell.angle_gamma   90.00
#
_symmetry.space_group_name_H-M   'P 1'
#
loop_
_entity.id
_entity.type
_entity.pdbx_description
1 polymer ?
#
loop_
_entity_poly.entity_id
_entity_poly.type
_entity_poly.pdbx_seq_one_letter_code
_entity_poly.pdbx_strand_id
1 'polypeptide(L)'
;MKYLGSDLALDEDGDLKVTNGDIDIIESRDCLAANLLDRMLCSEGELLLHKVFGAGLADRVSMPMGQEDKDALAIEVKHEILKDPRVDEVTKLEVIDEGRIIYIRTTIKATNGQVIGNLVFPFEMEMAI
;
A
#
# COMPACT_ATOMS: atom_id res chain seq x y z
N MET A 1 14.74 16.93 -1.04
CA MET A 1 14.36 15.50 -1.18
C MET A 1 13.22 15.42 -2.20
N LYS A 2 13.51 15.32 -3.50
CA LYS A 2 12.50 15.47 -4.58
C LYS A 2 12.14 14.17 -5.32
N TYR A 3 12.64 13.02 -4.87
CA TYR A 3 12.62 11.80 -5.68
C TYR A 3 11.43 10.87 -5.46
N LEU A 4 10.71 11.01 -4.34
CA LEU A 4 9.56 10.14 -4.03
C LEU A 4 8.21 10.79 -4.35
N GLY A 5 8.23 12.04 -4.82
CA GLY A 5 7.05 12.79 -5.26
C GLY A 5 6.36 13.58 -4.15
N SER A 6 5.33 14.29 -4.58
CA SER A 6 4.34 14.96 -3.74
C SER A 6 2.98 14.74 -4.40
N ASP A 7 1.94 14.55 -3.62
CA ASP A 7 0.56 14.32 -4.09
C ASP A 7 -0.44 15.06 -3.21
N LEU A 8 -1.69 15.13 -3.64
CA LEU A 8 -2.78 15.69 -2.84
C LEU A 8 -3.06 14.78 -1.64
N ALA A 9 -3.19 15.38 -0.46
CA ALA A 9 -3.57 14.64 0.73
C ALA A 9 -5.07 14.34 0.71
N LEU A 10 -5.42 13.08 0.98
CA LEU A 10 -6.78 12.65 1.25
C LEU A 10 -6.99 12.49 2.77
N ASP A 11 -8.22 12.68 3.24
CA ASP A 11 -8.63 12.35 4.60
C ASP A 11 -9.11 10.88 4.72
N GLU A 12 -9.65 10.52 5.88
CA GLU A 12 -10.09 9.14 6.18
C GLU A 12 -11.29 8.69 5.34
N ASP A 13 -12.07 9.65 4.80
CA ASP A 13 -13.22 9.39 3.94
C ASP A 13 -12.82 9.36 2.45
N GLY A 14 -11.54 9.65 2.14
CA GLY A 14 -11.02 9.74 0.78
C GLY A 14 -11.25 11.09 0.11
N ASP A 15 -11.66 12.11 0.87
CA ASP A 15 -11.88 13.47 0.38
C ASP A 15 -10.59 14.29 0.41
N LEU A 16 -10.53 15.38 -0.38
CA LEU A 16 -9.39 16.29 -0.37
C LEU A 16 -9.26 16.99 0.98
N LYS A 17 -8.12 16.78 1.64
CA LYS A 17 -7.83 17.44 2.90
C LYS A 17 -7.49 18.92 2.66
N VAL A 18 -8.20 19.81 3.36
CA VAL A 18 -8.03 21.27 3.24
C VAL A 18 -7.73 21.88 4.61
N THR A 19 -6.60 22.56 4.73
CA THR A 19 -6.22 23.30 5.94
C THR A 19 -6.04 24.77 5.61
N ASN A 20 -6.68 25.65 6.38
CA ASN A 20 -6.62 27.11 6.20
C ASN A 20 -7.02 27.63 4.80
N GLY A 21 -7.79 26.86 4.05
CA GLY A 21 -8.24 27.23 2.69
C GLY A 21 -7.30 26.77 1.57
N ASP A 22 -6.21 26.08 1.89
CA ASP A 22 -5.32 25.43 0.91
C ASP A 22 -5.50 23.91 0.94
N ILE A 23 -5.30 23.25 -0.21
CA ILE A 23 -5.28 21.79 -0.30
C ILE A 23 -3.97 21.29 0.28
N ASP A 24 -4.06 20.38 1.25
CA ASP A 24 -2.90 19.75 1.86
C ASP A 24 -2.21 18.82 0.86
N ILE A 25 -0.90 18.69 0.99
CA ILE A 25 -0.09 17.78 0.19
C ILE A 25 0.61 16.75 1.08
N ILE A 26 0.74 15.54 0.58
CA ILE A 26 1.64 14.52 1.13
C ILE A 26 2.92 14.50 0.31
N GLU A 27 4.06 14.33 0.97
CA GLU A 27 5.36 14.39 0.30
C GLU A 27 6.24 13.20 0.64
N SER A 28 7.20 12.95 -0.23
CA SER A 28 8.32 12.05 0.00
C SER A 28 7.88 10.62 0.39
N ARG A 29 8.19 10.17 1.61
CA ARG A 29 7.88 8.82 2.10
C ARG A 29 6.37 8.58 2.13
N ASP A 30 5.61 9.56 2.59
CA ASP A 30 4.19 9.39 2.83
C ASP A 30 3.40 9.39 1.51
N CYS A 31 3.86 10.17 0.53
CA CYS A 31 3.38 10.08 -0.86
C CYS A 31 3.56 8.68 -1.43
N LEU A 32 4.78 8.12 -1.35
CA LEU A 32 5.03 6.75 -1.82
C LEU A 32 4.18 5.72 -1.06
N ALA A 33 4.06 5.86 0.26
CA ALA A 33 3.25 4.95 1.07
C ALA A 33 1.78 4.97 0.65
N ALA A 34 1.20 6.16 0.45
CA ALA A 34 -0.18 6.31 -0.01
C ALA A 34 -0.38 5.65 -1.38
N ASN A 35 0.47 5.95 -2.38
CA ASN A 35 0.32 5.36 -3.72
C ASN A 35 0.49 3.82 -3.72
N LEU A 36 1.36 3.28 -2.86
CA LEU A 36 1.50 1.83 -2.71
C LEU A 36 0.24 1.22 -2.09
N LEU A 37 -0.32 1.87 -1.07
CA LEU A 37 -1.59 1.47 -0.45
C LEU A 37 -2.74 1.50 -1.47
N ASP A 38 -2.87 2.56 -2.25
CA ASP A 38 -3.90 2.69 -3.29
C ASP A 38 -3.82 1.55 -4.30
N ARG A 39 -2.61 1.19 -4.74
CA ARG A 39 -2.40 0.03 -5.63
C ARG A 39 -2.84 -1.28 -4.97
N MET A 40 -2.57 -1.45 -3.69
CA MET A 40 -2.94 -2.68 -2.97
C MET A 40 -4.45 -2.79 -2.76
N LEU A 41 -5.13 -1.67 -2.50
CA LEU A 41 -6.58 -1.63 -2.27
C LEU A 41 -7.39 -1.69 -3.57
N CYS A 42 -6.96 -0.98 -4.61
CA CYS A 42 -7.65 -0.95 -5.89
C CYS A 42 -7.70 -2.34 -6.52
N SER A 43 -8.88 -2.75 -6.97
CA SER A 43 -9.09 -4.04 -7.62
C SER A 43 -8.60 -4.04 -9.06
N GLU A 44 -8.06 -5.16 -9.52
CA GLU A 44 -7.69 -5.31 -10.93
C GLU A 44 -8.94 -5.13 -11.80
N GLY A 45 -8.86 -4.22 -12.78
CA GLY A 45 -9.96 -3.89 -13.69
C GLY A 45 -10.87 -2.75 -13.23
N GLU A 46 -10.71 -2.24 -12.01
CA GLU A 46 -11.49 -1.11 -11.49
C GLU A 46 -11.21 0.17 -12.29
N LEU A 47 -9.94 0.40 -12.65
CA LEU A 47 -9.56 1.52 -13.52
C LEU A 47 -9.83 1.18 -15.00
N LEU A 48 -10.86 1.82 -15.57
CA LEU A 48 -11.33 1.59 -16.96
C LEU A 48 -10.21 1.63 -18.01
N LEU A 49 -9.26 2.56 -17.87
CA LEU A 49 -8.14 2.76 -18.79
C LEU A 49 -6.88 1.97 -18.42
N HIS A 50 -6.81 1.45 -17.19
CA HIS A 50 -5.66 0.76 -16.63
C HIS A 50 -6.08 -0.58 -16.02
N LYS A 51 -6.60 -1.47 -16.87
CA LYS A 51 -7.23 -2.72 -16.43
C LYS A 51 -6.33 -3.67 -15.63
N VAL A 52 -5.02 -3.51 -15.71
CA VAL A 52 -4.01 -4.33 -14.98
C VAL A 52 -3.45 -3.62 -13.75
N PHE A 53 -3.96 -2.42 -13.44
CA PHE A 53 -3.63 -1.72 -12.20
C PHE A 53 -4.48 -2.26 -11.07
N GLY A 54 -3.91 -2.28 -9.87
CA GLY A 54 -4.57 -2.80 -8.69
C GLY A 54 -4.17 -4.24 -8.40
N ALA A 55 -4.34 -4.62 -7.14
CA ALA A 55 -4.12 -5.97 -6.64
C ALA A 55 -5.38 -6.55 -5.99
N GLY A 56 -6.29 -5.69 -5.51
CA GLY A 56 -7.48 -6.08 -4.78
C GLY A 56 -7.13 -6.94 -3.57
N LEU A 57 -6.09 -6.57 -2.81
CA LEU A 57 -5.64 -7.40 -1.68
C LEU A 57 -6.70 -7.48 -0.58
N ALA A 58 -7.53 -6.45 -0.43
CA ALA A 58 -8.65 -6.45 0.51
C ALA A 58 -9.60 -7.64 0.28
N ASP A 59 -9.85 -8.03 -0.97
CA ASP A 59 -10.72 -9.16 -1.31
C ASP A 59 -10.08 -10.53 -1.06
N ARG A 60 -8.75 -10.57 -0.93
CA ARG A 60 -7.95 -11.80 -0.83
C ARG A 60 -7.47 -12.09 0.58
N VAL A 61 -7.45 -11.07 1.43
CA VAL A 61 -7.21 -11.24 2.85
C VAL A 61 -8.38 -12.06 3.40
N SER A 62 -8.07 -13.18 4.06
CA SER A 62 -9.05 -14.04 4.71
C SER A 62 -8.53 -14.46 6.06
N MET A 63 -9.43 -14.78 7.00
CA MET A 63 -9.06 -15.14 8.36
C MET A 63 -9.65 -16.49 8.77
N PRO A 64 -8.91 -17.28 9.58
CA PRO A 64 -7.53 -17.05 10.03
C PRO A 64 -6.48 -17.33 8.93
N MET A 65 -5.34 -16.62 8.94
CA MET A 65 -4.25 -16.91 8.00
C MET A 65 -3.22 -17.88 8.60
N GLY A 66 -3.04 -19.01 7.94
CA GLY A 66 -1.90 -19.90 8.19
C GLY A 66 -0.58 -19.28 7.72
N GLN A 67 0.54 -19.93 8.04
CA GLN A 67 1.84 -19.47 7.54
C GLN A 67 1.91 -19.50 6.01
N GLU A 68 1.33 -20.52 5.38
CA GLU A 68 1.29 -20.65 3.92
C GLU A 68 0.51 -19.50 3.27
N ASP A 69 -0.62 -19.10 3.85
CA ASP A 69 -1.41 -17.95 3.37
C ASP A 69 -0.64 -16.64 3.51
N LYS A 70 0.08 -16.47 4.63
CA LYS A 70 0.92 -15.28 4.88
C LYS A 70 2.07 -15.20 3.90
N ASP A 71 2.71 -16.32 3.60
CA ASP A 71 3.80 -16.40 2.64
C ASP A 71 3.32 -16.11 1.22
N ALA A 72 2.14 -16.63 0.85
CA ALA A 72 1.51 -16.33 -0.44
C ALA A 72 1.17 -14.84 -0.57
N LEU A 73 0.53 -14.25 0.43
CA LEU A 73 0.22 -12.82 0.47
C LEU A 73 1.50 -11.97 0.43
N ALA A 74 2.54 -12.38 1.16
CA ALA A 74 3.83 -11.71 1.16
C ALA A 74 4.48 -11.66 -0.23
N ILE A 75 4.41 -12.75 -1.00
CA ILE A 75 4.91 -12.82 -2.38
C ILE A 75 4.12 -11.87 -3.28
N GLU A 76 2.80 -11.87 -3.16
CA GLU A 76 1.93 -11.02 -3.96
C GLU A 76 2.17 -9.53 -3.70
N VAL A 77 2.13 -9.13 -2.43
CA VAL A 77 2.44 -7.74 -2.00
C VAL A 77 3.81 -7.32 -2.51
N LYS A 78 4.83 -8.18 -2.39
CA LYS A 78 6.17 -7.89 -2.89
C LYS A 78 6.15 -7.61 -4.40
N HIS A 79 5.45 -8.42 -5.19
CA HIS A 79 5.33 -8.20 -6.62
C HIS A 79 4.64 -6.88 -6.94
N GLU A 80 3.58 -6.52 -6.22
CA GLU A 80 2.85 -5.27 -6.45
C GLU A 80 3.67 -4.03 -6.08
N ILE A 81 4.40 -4.08 -4.97
CA ILE A 81 5.32 -3.00 -4.57
C ILE A 81 6.39 -2.77 -5.65
N LEU A 82 6.95 -3.84 -6.20
CA LEU A 82 7.99 -3.77 -7.24
C LEU A 82 7.49 -3.25 -8.60
N LYS A 83 6.17 -3.13 -8.80
CA LYS A 83 5.63 -2.45 -9.99
C LYS A 83 5.72 -0.93 -9.90
N ASP A 84 5.93 -0.34 -8.73
CA ASP A 84 6.16 1.10 -8.61
C ASP A 84 7.61 1.43 -9.02
N PRO A 85 7.82 2.27 -10.05
CA PRO A 85 9.15 2.54 -10.60
C PRO A 85 10.07 3.32 -9.64
N ARG A 86 9.54 3.83 -8.52
CA ARG A 86 10.34 4.47 -7.46
C ARG A 86 11.01 3.43 -6.57
N VAL A 87 10.55 2.17 -6.59
CA VAL A 87 11.05 1.08 -5.75
C VAL A 87 12.04 0.21 -6.53
N ASP A 88 13.24 0.03 -5.97
CA ASP A 88 14.30 -0.83 -6.49
C ASP A 88 14.19 -2.24 -5.90
N GLU A 89 13.94 -2.32 -4.59
CA GLU A 89 13.96 -3.57 -3.85
C GLU A 89 13.00 -3.53 -2.64
N VAL A 90 12.39 -4.68 -2.33
CA VAL A 90 11.72 -4.93 -1.04
C VAL A 90 12.68 -5.73 -0.17
N THR A 91 13.28 -5.09 0.84
CA THR A 91 14.35 -5.67 1.67
C THR A 91 13.82 -6.44 2.88
N LYS A 92 12.62 -6.08 3.36
CA LYS A 92 11.91 -6.82 4.40
C LYS A 92 10.41 -6.73 4.11
N LEU A 93 9.69 -7.84 4.28
CA LEU A 93 8.24 -7.87 4.24
C LEU A 93 7.74 -8.89 5.27
N GLU A 94 6.74 -8.50 6.04
CA GLU A 94 6.15 -9.32 7.09
C GLU A 94 4.64 -9.10 7.10
N VAL A 95 3.89 -10.21 7.13
CA VAL A 95 2.43 -10.22 7.27
C VAL A 95 2.10 -10.59 8.71
N ILE A 96 1.48 -9.66 9.44
CA ILE A 96 1.12 -9.81 10.84
C ILE A 96 -0.40 -9.95 10.92
N ASP A 97 -0.87 -11.04 11.52
CA ASP A 97 -2.29 -11.31 11.74
C ASP A 97 -2.65 -10.97 13.18
N GLU A 98 -3.46 -9.93 13.38
CA GLU A 98 -4.02 -9.53 14.67
C GLU A 98 -5.54 -9.78 14.75
N GLY A 99 -6.03 -10.77 14.00
CA GLY A 99 -7.35 -11.37 14.17
C GLY A 99 -8.54 -10.63 13.57
N ARG A 100 -8.55 -9.30 13.44
CA ARG A 100 -9.50 -8.57 12.56
C ARG A 100 -8.81 -7.70 11.51
N ILE A 101 -7.53 -7.45 11.74
CA ILE A 101 -6.69 -6.61 10.91
C ILE A 101 -5.46 -7.44 10.54
N ILE A 102 -5.15 -7.45 9.25
CA ILE A 102 -3.85 -7.90 8.76
C ILE A 102 -2.97 -6.67 8.55
N TYR A 103 -1.78 -6.65 9.15
CA TYR A 103 -0.79 -5.63 8.89
C TYR A 103 0.30 -6.17 7.97
N ILE A 104 0.49 -5.49 6.85
CA ILE A 104 1.65 -5.69 5.98
C ILE A 104 2.71 -4.67 6.39
N ARG A 105 3.81 -5.14 6.97
CA ARG A 105 4.97 -4.32 7.32
C ARG A 105 6.09 -4.55 6.32
N THR A 106 6.59 -3.47 5.73
CA THR A 106 7.66 -3.55 4.73
C THR A 106 8.74 -2.50 4.91
N THR A 107 9.95 -2.86 4.49
CA THR A 107 11.07 -1.96 4.26
C THR A 107 11.47 -2.10 2.80
N ILE A 108 11.63 -0.96 2.15
CA ILE A 108 11.98 -0.90 0.74
C ILE A 108 13.25 -0.08 0.54
N LYS A 109 13.91 -0.31 -0.58
CA LYS A 109 14.97 0.53 -1.10
C LYS A 109 14.44 1.20 -2.35
N ALA A 110 14.46 2.52 -2.37
CA ALA A 110 14.09 3.32 -3.53
C ALA A 110 15.23 3.36 -4.54
N THR A 111 14.91 3.67 -5.80
CA THR A 111 15.87 3.73 -6.92
C THR A 111 16.97 4.77 -6.75
N ASN A 112 16.75 5.78 -5.89
CA ASN A 112 17.79 6.74 -5.49
C ASN A 112 18.75 6.21 -4.40
N GLY A 113 18.61 4.95 -3.97
CA GLY A 113 19.40 4.30 -2.92
C GLY A 113 18.89 4.54 -1.50
N GLN A 114 17.83 5.33 -1.30
CA GLN A 114 17.26 5.57 0.01
C GLN A 114 16.54 4.33 0.54
N VAL A 115 16.83 3.93 1.77
CA VAL A 115 16.08 2.89 2.48
C VAL A 115 14.92 3.54 3.23
N ILE A 116 13.71 3.07 2.97
CA ILE A 116 12.48 3.53 3.59
C ILE A 116 11.93 2.37 4.42
N GLY A 117 12.09 2.48 5.73
CA GLY A 117 11.64 1.45 6.68
C GLY A 117 10.24 1.70 7.22
N ASN A 118 9.67 0.61 7.77
CA ASN A 118 8.44 0.63 8.54
C ASN A 118 7.26 1.28 7.80
N LEU A 119 7.08 0.94 6.53
CA LEU A 119 5.80 1.15 5.87
C LEU A 119 4.85 0.09 6.40
N VAL A 120 3.68 0.51 6.89
CA VAL A 120 2.69 -0.37 7.50
C VAL A 120 1.36 -0.12 6.82
N PHE A 121 0.77 -1.17 6.29
CA PHE A 121 -0.51 -1.13 5.57
C PHE A 121 -1.50 -2.01 6.32
N PRO A 122 -2.53 -1.42 6.96
CA PRO A 122 -3.59 -2.17 7.61
C PRO A 122 -4.65 -2.58 6.58
N PHE A 123 -5.10 -3.83 6.67
CA PHE A 123 -6.24 -4.36 5.90
C PHE A 123 -7.26 -4.88 6.90
N GLU A 124 -8.39 -4.18 7.00
CA GLU A 124 -9.54 -4.64 7.77
C GLU A 124 -10.37 -5.60 6.93
N MET A 125 -10.85 -6.68 7.54
CA MET A 125 -11.80 -7.58 6.91
C MET A 125 -13.21 -6.99 6.99
N GLU A 126 -13.84 -6.73 5.84
CA GLU A 126 -15.29 -6.58 5.83
C GLU A 126 -15.93 -7.94 6.15
N MET A 127 -16.65 -8.03 7.27
CA MET A 127 -17.51 -9.19 7.50
C MET A 127 -18.66 -9.12 6.51
N ALA A 128 -18.67 -10.01 5.52
CA ALA A 128 -19.87 -10.26 4.73
C ALA A 128 -21.01 -10.64 5.70
N ILE A 129 -22.04 -9.77 5.76
CA ILE A 129 -23.26 -9.97 6.55
C ILE A 129 -24.14 -11.02 5.86
#